data_AF-A0A6L4ATV4-F1
#
_entry.id   AF-A0A6L4ATV4-F1
#
_cell.length_a   1.000
_cell.length_b   1.000
_cell.length_c   1.000
_cell.angle_alpha   90.00
_cell.angle_beta   90.00
_cell.angle_gamma   90.00
#
_symmetry.space_group_name_H-M   'P 1'
#
loop_
_entity.id
_entity.type
_entity.pdbx_description
1 polymer ?
#
loop_
_entity_poly.entity_id
_entity_poly.type
_entity_poly.pdbx_seq_one_letter_code
_entity_poly.pdbx_strand_id
1 'polypeptide(L)'
;MGTESTLIEHFCQLLLAQRFAQPSLCSASRRMPVSTPASAKIGYLRPTVALQHLDRDLDDAELHELESFLDSPGLADTAMDLYGIDGYFAAILSSPRTLLPSEWMPSIWDPNGGGASPEFENLEHANRILGLLMRHYNTVARVLMDEPEELVPIYLDGDLGGAASWCSGYLAGMRYDRESWAKLLVAKPRWFAPILCLGTRDEDGKEPDPEQAVRWSREVGRSAAKVHAYWLERRRAQPAGFTPDRFPAGSGPREARSSRVGRNDPCPCGSGKKFKRCCGASKPA
;
A
#
# COMPACT_ATOMS: atom_id res chain seq x y z
N MET A 1 29.36 2.39 20.17
CA MET A 1 29.22 1.44 19.03
C MET A 1 28.65 0.08 19.45
N GLY A 2 29.02 -0.52 20.60
CA GLY A 2 28.50 -1.83 21.01
C GLY A 2 27.00 -1.87 21.37
N THR A 3 26.51 -0.88 22.13
CA THR A 3 25.11 -0.85 22.64
C THR A 3 24.07 -0.65 21.53
N GLU A 4 24.34 0.28 20.61
CA GLU A 4 23.46 0.59 19.47
C GLU A 4 23.32 -0.60 18.51
N SER A 5 24.40 -1.33 18.22
CA SER A 5 24.33 -2.54 17.38
C SER A 5 23.45 -3.60 18.02
N THR A 6 23.60 -3.85 19.33
CA THR A 6 22.78 -4.80 20.07
C THR A 6 21.30 -4.41 20.08
N LEU A 7 20.99 -3.11 20.15
CA LEU A 7 19.60 -2.62 20.11
C LEU A 7 18.97 -2.84 18.73
N ILE A 8 19.71 -2.50 17.67
CA ILE A 8 19.24 -2.71 16.29
C ILE A 8 19.02 -4.20 16.02
N GLU A 9 19.96 -5.06 16.41
CA GLU A 9 19.86 -6.52 16.25
C GLU A 9 18.64 -7.08 16.99
N HIS A 10 18.39 -6.60 18.22
CA HIS A 10 17.22 -6.98 19.01
C HIS A 10 15.90 -6.66 18.31
N PHE A 11 15.71 -5.41 17.89
CA PHE A 11 14.47 -5.01 17.20
C PHE A 11 14.32 -5.66 15.82
N CYS A 12 15.44 -5.90 15.11
CA CYS A 12 15.42 -6.69 13.88
C CYS A 12 14.91 -8.12 14.15
N GLN A 13 15.41 -8.78 15.20
CA GLN A 13 14.96 -10.12 15.58
C GLN A 13 13.50 -10.13 16.02
N LEU A 14 13.07 -9.13 16.80
CA LEU A 14 11.68 -9.01 17.26
C LEU A 14 10.70 -8.93 16.08
N LEU A 15 10.96 -8.06 15.11
CA LEU A 15 10.10 -7.94 13.93
C LEU A 15 10.13 -9.21 13.06
N LEU A 16 11.30 -9.85 12.93
CA LEU A 16 11.42 -11.12 12.21
C LEU A 16 10.74 -12.28 12.95
N ALA A 17 10.65 -12.24 14.28
CA ALA A 17 9.94 -13.24 15.08
C ALA A 17 8.42 -13.09 14.97
N GLN A 18 7.91 -11.85 14.91
CA GLN A 18 6.50 -11.56 14.62
C GLN A 18 6.05 -12.11 13.25
N ARG A 19 6.98 -12.37 12.31
CA ARG A 19 6.71 -13.10 11.05
C ARG A 19 6.20 -14.53 11.28
N PHE A 20 6.63 -15.18 12.36
CA PHE A 20 6.29 -16.57 12.68
C PHE A 20 5.10 -16.71 13.63
N ALA A 21 4.71 -15.62 14.30
CA ALA A 21 3.44 -15.53 14.99
C ALA A 21 2.33 -15.26 13.96
N GLN A 22 1.90 -16.29 13.22
CA GLN A 22 0.57 -16.20 12.61
C GLN A 22 -0.46 -16.15 13.74
N PRO A 23 -1.46 -15.26 13.71
CA PRO A 23 -2.70 -15.56 14.41
C PRO A 23 -3.21 -16.86 13.79
N SER A 24 -3.29 -17.92 14.59
CA SER A 24 -3.83 -19.19 14.18
C SER A 24 -5.22 -18.97 13.60
N LEU A 25 -5.38 -19.05 12.27
CA LEU A 25 -6.66 -19.29 11.64
C LEU A 25 -7.01 -20.75 11.90
N CYS A 26 -7.43 -21.03 13.14
CA CYS A 26 -8.05 -22.28 13.49
C CYS A 26 -9.45 -22.29 12.86
N SER A 27 -9.64 -23.28 12.01
CA SER A 27 -10.84 -23.62 11.25
C SER A 27 -12.17 -23.40 11.97
N ALA A 28 -13.07 -22.66 11.32
CA ALA A 28 -14.51 -22.91 11.41
C ALA A 28 -15.15 -22.65 10.04
N SER A 29 -15.07 -23.66 9.17
CA SER A 29 -15.94 -23.77 8.01
C SER A 29 -17.39 -23.85 8.49
N ARG A 30 -18.13 -22.73 8.41
CA ARG A 30 -19.58 -22.76 8.22
C ARG A 30 -19.90 -21.94 6.98
N ARG A 31 -20.32 -22.65 5.93
CA ARG A 31 -20.99 -22.04 4.78
C ARG A 31 -22.26 -21.35 5.29
N MET A 32 -22.31 -20.02 5.19
CA MET A 32 -23.55 -19.26 5.28
C MET A 32 -24.05 -18.97 3.85
N PRO A 33 -25.36 -18.98 3.60
CA PRO A 33 -25.92 -18.84 2.26
C PRO A 33 -25.79 -17.41 1.76
N VAL A 34 -25.39 -17.28 0.49
CA VAL A 34 -25.34 -16.01 -0.25
C VAL A 34 -26.78 -15.55 -0.49
N SER A 35 -27.22 -14.52 0.23
CA SER A 35 -28.37 -13.72 -0.16
C SER A 35 -27.87 -12.58 -1.05
N THR A 36 -28.26 -12.60 -2.32
CA THR A 36 -28.08 -11.50 -3.27
C THR A 36 -28.91 -10.27 -2.87
N PRO A 37 -28.32 -9.09 -2.64
CA PRO A 37 -29.04 -7.84 -2.74
C PRO A 37 -29.14 -7.44 -4.23
N ALA A 38 -30.29 -6.87 -4.59
CA ALA A 38 -30.67 -6.51 -5.94
C ALA A 38 -29.64 -5.60 -6.64
N SER A 39 -29.38 -5.89 -7.92
CA SER A 39 -28.54 -5.08 -8.80
C SER A 39 -29.11 -3.67 -8.96
N ALA A 40 -28.52 -2.69 -8.27
CA ALA A 40 -28.60 -1.31 -8.69
C ALA A 40 -27.71 -1.14 -9.94
N LYS A 41 -28.33 -0.82 -11.08
CA LYS A 41 -27.63 -0.52 -12.33
C LYS A 41 -26.80 0.75 -12.11
N ILE A 42 -25.50 0.60 -11.88
CA ILE A 42 -24.54 1.72 -11.95
C ILE A 42 -24.43 2.11 -13.42
N GLY A 43 -25.21 3.11 -13.82
CA GLY A 43 -25.04 3.80 -15.09
C GLY A 43 -23.66 4.45 -15.13
N TYR A 44 -23.05 4.44 -16.31
CA TYR A 44 -21.79 5.13 -16.59
C TYR A 44 -21.88 6.61 -16.17
N LEU A 45 -21.35 6.95 -15.00
CA LEU A 45 -21.18 8.33 -14.57
C LEU A 45 -19.96 8.90 -15.29
N ARG A 46 -20.19 9.93 -16.10
CA ARG A 46 -19.14 10.78 -16.67
C ARG A 46 -18.34 11.42 -15.53
N PRO A 47 -16.99 11.38 -15.55
CA PRO A 47 -16.18 12.03 -14.53
C PRO A 47 -16.31 13.53 -14.75
N THR A 48 -17.10 14.20 -13.91
CA THR A 48 -17.22 15.65 -13.96
C THR A 48 -17.15 16.16 -12.53
N VAL A 49 -16.09 16.93 -12.27
CA VAL A 49 -15.86 17.88 -11.16
C VAL A 49 -14.86 17.49 -10.04
N ALA A 50 -14.56 16.22 -9.74
CA ALA A 50 -13.69 15.88 -8.57
C ALA A 50 -12.19 15.56 -8.85
N LEU A 51 -11.67 15.80 -10.06
CA LEU A 51 -10.27 15.50 -10.44
C LEU A 51 -9.40 16.74 -10.65
N GLN A 52 -9.95 17.93 -10.42
CA GLN A 52 -9.16 19.16 -10.49
C GLN A 52 -8.44 19.28 -9.13
N HIS A 53 -7.10 19.36 -9.14
CA HIS A 53 -6.22 19.56 -7.96
C HIS A 53 -5.71 18.33 -7.19
N LEU A 54 -5.62 17.14 -7.79
CA LEU A 54 -4.91 16.00 -7.16
C LEU A 54 -3.40 16.21 -6.96
N ASP A 55 -2.83 17.23 -7.61
CA ASP A 55 -1.39 17.52 -7.63
C ASP A 55 -0.98 18.63 -6.65
N ARG A 56 -1.94 19.20 -5.89
CA ARG A 56 -1.67 20.23 -4.88
C ARG A 56 -1.54 19.57 -3.51
N ASP A 57 -0.46 19.90 -2.80
CA ASP A 57 -0.25 19.51 -1.41
C ASP A 57 -1.42 19.98 -0.52
N LEU A 58 -1.67 19.27 0.58
CA LEU A 58 -2.68 19.67 1.58
C LEU A 58 -2.18 20.89 2.36
N ASP A 59 -3.09 21.83 2.64
CA ASP A 59 -2.81 22.89 3.62
C ASP A 59 -3.21 22.48 5.04
N ASP A 60 -2.84 23.28 6.04
CA ASP A 60 -3.06 22.97 7.46
C ASP A 60 -4.55 22.72 7.80
N ALA A 61 -5.47 23.44 7.14
CA ALA A 61 -6.90 23.25 7.36
C ALA A 61 -7.37 21.90 6.79
N GLU A 62 -6.86 21.52 5.62
CA GLU A 62 -7.16 20.22 5.01
C GLU A 62 -6.55 19.05 5.78
N LEU A 63 -5.35 19.22 6.35
CA LEU A 63 -4.73 18.23 7.23
C LEU A 63 -5.54 18.05 8.52
N HIS A 64 -5.97 19.16 9.12
CA HIS A 64 -6.80 19.12 10.32
C HIS A 64 -8.20 18.52 10.07
N GLU A 65 -8.78 18.76 8.88
CA GLU A 65 -10.03 18.13 8.45
C GLU A 65 -9.87 16.60 8.37
N LEU A 66 -8.79 16.13 7.76
CA LEU A 66 -8.50 14.70 7.66
C LEU A 66 -8.23 14.07 9.04
N GLU A 67 -7.43 14.72 9.88
CA GLU A 67 -7.16 14.29 11.25
C GLU A 67 -8.46 14.16 12.07
N SER A 68 -9.31 15.20 12.03
CA SER A 68 -10.60 15.20 12.73
C SER A 68 -11.52 14.06 12.28
N PHE A 69 -11.47 13.67 11.00
CA PHE A 69 -12.22 12.53 10.49
C PHE A 69 -11.69 11.19 11.03
N LEU A 70 -10.37 11.02 11.06
CA LEU A 70 -9.71 9.80 11.57
C LEU A 70 -9.98 9.61 13.07
N ASP A 71 -10.09 10.71 13.83
CA ASP A 71 -10.40 10.73 15.26
C ASP A 71 -11.91 10.63 15.58
N SER A 72 -12.76 10.40 14.58
CA SER A 72 -14.19 10.25 14.82
C SER A 72 -14.50 8.99 15.67
N PRO A 73 -15.57 8.98 16.49
CA PRO A 73 -15.87 7.87 17.41
C PRO A 73 -16.00 6.47 16.79
N GLY A 74 -16.17 6.37 15.46
CA GLY A 74 -16.22 5.09 14.73
C GLY A 74 -14.85 4.59 14.24
N LEU A 75 -13.83 5.45 14.23
CA LEU A 75 -12.50 5.16 13.69
C LEU A 75 -11.38 5.32 14.71
N ALA A 76 -11.52 6.19 15.73
CA ALA A 76 -10.44 6.58 16.64
C ALA A 76 -9.67 5.41 17.27
N ASP A 77 -10.35 4.29 17.57
CA ASP A 77 -9.72 3.11 18.19
C ASP A 77 -9.08 2.13 17.19
N THR A 78 -9.26 2.36 15.89
CA THR A 78 -8.91 1.39 14.83
C THR A 78 -8.08 1.98 13.71
N ALA A 79 -8.40 3.19 13.25
CA ALA A 79 -7.74 3.81 12.13
C ALA A 79 -6.29 4.19 12.48
N MET A 80 -5.45 4.21 11.46
CA MET A 80 -4.17 4.92 11.55
C MET A 80 -4.44 6.41 11.73
N ASP A 81 -3.72 7.06 12.64
CA ASP A 81 -3.71 8.51 12.74
C ASP A 81 -2.99 9.13 11.51
N LEU A 82 -3.01 10.46 11.41
CA LEU A 82 -2.43 11.17 10.28
C LEU A 82 -0.91 10.91 10.12
N TYR A 83 -0.16 10.85 11.22
CA TYR A 83 1.28 10.57 11.20
C TYR A 83 1.58 9.15 10.71
N GLY A 84 0.81 8.17 11.19
CA GLY A 84 0.87 6.78 10.76
C GLY A 84 0.53 6.62 9.29
N ILE A 85 -0.46 7.34 8.77
CA ILE A 85 -0.80 7.33 7.35
C ILE A 85 0.36 7.85 6.49
N ASP A 86 1.02 8.94 6.87
CA ASP A 86 2.19 9.48 6.15
C ASP A 86 3.32 8.44 6.04
N GLY A 87 3.66 7.80 7.16
CA GLY A 87 4.66 6.72 7.18
C GLY A 87 4.23 5.46 6.42
N TYR A 88 2.95 5.12 6.50
CA TYR A 88 2.36 4.03 5.74
C TYR A 88 2.46 4.28 4.23
N PHE A 89 2.11 5.48 3.75
CA PHE A 89 2.27 5.85 2.34
C PHE A 89 3.73 5.77 1.89
N ALA A 90 4.67 6.26 2.69
CA ALA A 90 6.08 6.12 2.39
C ALA A 90 6.49 4.64 2.21
N ALA A 91 5.98 3.72 3.03
CA ALA A 91 6.22 2.28 2.88
C ALA A 91 5.53 1.68 1.65
N ILE A 92 4.28 2.04 1.36
CA ILE A 92 3.53 1.58 0.17
C ILE A 92 4.26 1.97 -1.12
N LEU A 93 4.71 3.23 -1.22
CA LEU A 93 5.46 3.76 -2.35
C LEU A 93 6.88 3.18 -2.45
N SER A 94 7.42 2.72 -1.32
CA SER A 94 8.70 2.02 -1.23
C SER A 94 8.59 0.51 -1.41
N SER A 95 7.39 -0.05 -1.63
CA SER A 95 7.18 -1.50 -1.71
C SER A 95 7.94 -2.17 -2.85
N PRO A 96 8.45 -3.41 -2.68
CA PRO A 96 9.13 -4.18 -3.74
C PRO A 96 8.33 -4.30 -5.04
N ARG A 97 7.00 -4.23 -4.96
CA ARG A 97 6.07 -4.19 -6.08
C ARG A 97 5.10 -3.02 -5.94
N THR A 98 4.50 -2.60 -7.05
CA THR A 98 3.36 -1.67 -7.02
C THR A 98 2.16 -2.34 -6.35
N LEU A 99 1.57 -1.64 -5.37
CA LEU A 99 0.37 -2.06 -4.67
C LEU A 99 -0.83 -1.27 -5.20
N LEU A 100 -1.95 -1.94 -5.46
CA LEU A 100 -3.19 -1.28 -5.87
C LEU A 100 -3.90 -0.68 -4.65
N PRO A 101 -4.63 0.45 -4.79
CA PRO A 101 -5.41 1.04 -3.70
C PRO A 101 -6.31 0.05 -2.96
N SER A 102 -6.93 -0.89 -3.67
CA SER A 102 -7.76 -1.93 -3.04
C SER A 102 -7.00 -2.87 -2.10
N GLU A 103 -5.68 -2.98 -2.23
CA GLU A 103 -4.84 -3.82 -1.36
C GLU A 103 -4.48 -3.10 -0.05
N TRP A 104 -4.24 -1.79 -0.11
CA TRP A 104 -3.70 -1.03 1.03
C TRP A 104 -4.71 -0.12 1.70
N MET A 105 -5.63 0.50 0.94
CA MET A 105 -6.58 1.49 1.48
C MET A 105 -7.42 1.00 2.65
N PRO A 106 -7.96 -0.25 2.66
CA PRO A 106 -8.75 -0.73 3.80
C PRO A 106 -7.98 -0.72 5.12
N SER A 107 -6.64 -0.76 5.05
CA SER A 107 -5.76 -0.85 6.23
C SER A 107 -5.54 0.49 6.91
N ILE A 108 -5.89 1.60 6.26
CA ILE A 108 -5.91 2.91 6.89
C ILE A 108 -6.96 2.92 8.01
N TRP A 109 -8.12 2.31 7.75
CA TRP A 109 -9.24 2.25 8.70
C TRP A 109 -9.06 1.15 9.73
N ASP A 110 -8.44 0.04 9.31
CA ASP A 110 -8.24 -1.12 10.16
C ASP A 110 -6.93 -1.84 9.79
N PRO A 111 -5.80 -1.40 10.36
CA PRO A 111 -4.52 -2.05 10.14
C PRO A 111 -4.51 -3.48 10.67
N ASN A 112 -5.38 -3.87 11.60
CA ASN A 112 -5.38 -5.22 12.18
C ASN A 112 -6.35 -6.18 11.48
N GLY A 113 -7.21 -5.68 10.59
CA GLY A 113 -8.15 -6.50 9.81
C GLY A 113 -9.35 -7.01 10.63
N GLY A 114 -9.76 -6.26 11.65
CA GLY A 114 -11.00 -6.47 12.41
C GLY A 114 -12.29 -6.18 11.63
N GLY A 115 -12.18 -5.62 10.42
CA GLY A 115 -13.30 -5.29 9.54
C GLY A 115 -13.90 -3.90 9.76
N ALA A 116 -13.23 -3.01 10.51
CA ALA A 116 -13.67 -1.63 10.64
C ALA A 116 -13.65 -0.92 9.28
N SER A 117 -14.59 0.00 9.08
CA SER A 117 -14.76 0.75 7.85
C SER A 117 -15.30 2.13 8.17
N PRO A 118 -14.91 3.15 7.39
CA PRO A 118 -15.35 4.51 7.63
C PRO A 118 -16.85 4.66 7.37
N GLU A 119 -17.53 5.40 8.24
CA GLU A 119 -18.87 5.88 7.98
C GLU A 119 -18.80 7.28 7.37
N PHE A 120 -19.32 7.42 6.15
CA PHE A 120 -19.41 8.71 5.47
C PHE A 120 -20.84 9.23 5.54
N GLU A 121 -21.00 10.53 5.79
CA GLU A 121 -22.30 11.19 5.82
C GLU A 121 -23.05 11.07 4.48
N ASN A 122 -22.31 11.18 3.38
CA ASN A 122 -22.81 11.10 2.02
C ASN A 122 -21.65 10.90 1.02
N LEU A 123 -21.97 10.79 -0.27
CA LEU A 123 -20.98 10.60 -1.33
C LEU A 123 -20.01 11.79 -1.48
N GLU A 124 -20.45 13.01 -1.21
CA GLU A 124 -19.59 14.20 -1.27
C GLU A 124 -18.54 14.18 -0.16
N HIS A 125 -18.96 13.88 1.07
CA HIS A 125 -18.05 13.68 2.20
C HIS A 125 -17.06 12.54 1.93
N ALA A 126 -17.52 11.40 1.41
CA ALA A 126 -16.63 10.31 1.01
C ALA A 126 -15.59 10.73 -0.03
N ASN A 127 -16.01 11.44 -1.08
CA ASN A 127 -15.11 11.94 -2.12
C ASN A 127 -14.11 12.97 -1.56
N ARG A 128 -14.52 13.80 -0.59
CA ARG A 128 -13.65 14.77 0.06
C ARG A 128 -12.55 14.08 0.83
N ILE A 129 -12.88 13.17 1.77
CA ILE A 129 -11.88 12.47 2.59
C ILE A 129 -10.94 11.61 1.74
N LEU A 130 -11.49 10.83 0.81
CA LEU A 130 -10.66 10.00 -0.09
C LEU A 130 -9.78 10.86 -1.01
N GLY A 131 -10.27 12.03 -1.42
CA GLY A 131 -9.50 13.01 -2.18
C GLY A 131 -8.33 13.58 -1.39
N LEU A 132 -8.52 13.90 -0.10
CA LEU A 132 -7.47 14.36 0.80
C LEU A 132 -6.39 13.28 0.97
N LEU A 133 -6.79 12.04 1.25
CA LEU A 133 -5.86 10.90 1.35
C LEU A 133 -5.03 10.72 0.08
N MET A 134 -5.68 10.74 -1.09
CA MET A 134 -4.98 10.54 -2.35
C MET A 134 -4.07 11.71 -2.73
N ARG A 135 -4.44 12.95 -2.37
CA ARG A 135 -3.55 14.11 -2.53
C ARG A 135 -2.31 13.99 -1.66
N HIS A 136 -2.48 13.60 -0.39
CA HIS A 136 -1.35 13.37 0.51
C HIS A 136 -0.46 12.21 0.02
N TYR A 137 -1.05 11.10 -0.43
CA TYR A 137 -0.32 10.00 -1.10
C TYR A 137 0.50 10.51 -2.29
N ASN A 138 -0.08 11.37 -3.13
CA ASN A 138 0.61 11.94 -4.28
C ASN A 138 1.75 12.90 -3.88
N THR A 139 1.58 13.67 -2.80
CA THR A 139 2.66 14.50 -2.22
C THR A 139 3.85 13.62 -1.83
N VAL A 140 3.62 12.55 -1.05
CA VAL A 140 4.69 11.61 -0.66
C VAL A 140 5.31 10.94 -1.89
N ALA A 141 4.49 10.56 -2.88
CA ALA A 141 4.96 9.96 -4.12
C ALA A 141 5.88 10.89 -4.91
N ARG A 142 5.50 12.16 -5.05
CA ARG A 142 6.30 13.20 -5.73
C ARG A 142 7.65 13.38 -5.03
N VAL A 143 7.64 13.59 -3.72
CA VAL A 143 8.87 13.77 -2.93
C VAL A 143 9.79 12.55 -3.08
N LEU A 144 9.29 11.32 -2.89
CA LEU A 144 10.10 10.11 -3.03
C LEU A 144 10.68 9.89 -4.43
N MET A 145 9.98 10.35 -5.47
CA MET A 145 10.38 10.13 -6.86
C MET A 145 11.33 11.21 -7.38
N ASP A 146 11.12 12.46 -6.99
CA ASP A 146 11.79 13.62 -7.57
C ASP A 146 12.86 14.21 -6.63
N GLU A 147 12.59 14.24 -5.32
CA GLU A 147 13.42 14.91 -4.30
C GLU A 147 13.47 14.07 -2.99
N PRO A 148 13.94 12.81 -3.02
CA PRO A 148 13.83 11.89 -1.88
C PRO A 148 14.61 12.34 -0.64
N GLU A 149 15.63 13.18 -0.79
CA GLU A 149 16.36 13.83 0.29
C GLU A 149 15.52 14.84 1.09
N GLU A 150 14.46 15.39 0.47
CA GLU A 150 13.51 16.33 1.07
C GLU A 150 12.31 15.61 1.71
N LEU A 151 12.36 14.28 1.87
CA LEU A 151 11.35 13.56 2.63
C LEU A 151 11.43 13.95 4.11
N VAL A 152 10.57 14.90 4.49
CA VAL A 152 10.35 15.33 5.86
C VAL A 152 9.03 14.72 6.34
N PRO A 153 9.06 13.81 7.34
CA PRO A 153 7.86 13.32 7.99
C PRO A 153 6.99 14.45 8.56
N ILE A 154 5.67 14.28 8.56
CA ILE A 154 4.73 15.36 8.92
C ILE A 154 4.70 15.74 10.41
N TYR A 155 5.34 14.96 11.30
CA TYR A 155 5.43 15.28 12.72
C TYR A 155 6.45 16.39 13.02
N LEU A 156 6.30 17.04 14.19
CA LEU A 156 7.18 18.12 14.62
C LEU A 156 8.55 17.59 15.12
N ASP A 157 9.62 18.37 14.96
CA ASP A 157 10.93 18.00 15.52
C ASP A 157 10.84 17.84 17.05
N GLY A 158 11.31 16.71 17.55
CA GLY A 158 11.22 16.34 18.97
C GLY A 158 9.90 15.68 19.39
N ASP A 159 8.89 15.61 18.52
CA ASP A 159 7.68 14.83 18.80
C ASP A 159 7.94 13.33 18.60
N LEU A 160 8.33 12.67 19.69
CA LEU A 160 8.57 11.23 19.70
C LEU A 160 7.28 10.40 19.55
N GLY A 161 6.12 10.96 19.91
CA GLY A 161 4.82 10.32 19.72
C GLY A 161 4.45 10.24 18.24
N GLY A 162 4.51 11.38 17.56
CA GLY A 162 4.33 11.46 16.11
C GLY A 162 5.37 10.62 15.35
N ALA A 163 6.64 10.64 15.77
CA ALA A 163 7.67 9.80 15.17
C ALA A 163 7.41 8.30 15.35
N ALA A 164 6.97 7.87 16.53
CA ALA A 164 6.59 6.47 16.78
C ALA A 164 5.39 6.05 15.92
N SER A 165 4.37 6.91 15.80
CA SER A 165 3.19 6.64 14.98
C SER A 165 3.55 6.51 13.49
N TRP A 166 4.34 7.44 12.96
CA TRP A 166 4.87 7.38 11.60
C TRP A 166 5.63 6.08 11.34
N CYS A 167 6.53 5.70 12.25
CA CYS A 167 7.31 4.48 12.12
C CYS A 167 6.43 3.23 12.19
N SER A 168 5.41 3.21 13.06
CA SER A 168 4.41 2.14 13.14
C SER A 168 3.65 1.99 11.81
N GLY A 169 3.21 3.10 11.21
CA GLY A 169 2.60 3.12 9.89
C GLY A 169 3.53 2.55 8.80
N TYR A 170 4.80 2.93 8.81
CA TYR A 170 5.80 2.38 7.87
C TYR A 170 5.94 0.86 8.02
N LEU A 171 6.04 0.36 9.26
CA LEU A 171 6.10 -1.07 9.56
C LEU A 171 4.83 -1.80 9.10
N ALA A 172 3.65 -1.18 9.23
CA ALA A 172 2.40 -1.72 8.71
C ALA A 172 2.44 -1.87 7.19
N GLY A 173 3.05 -0.93 6.44
CA GLY A 173 3.22 -1.04 5.00
C GLY A 173 4.15 -2.17 4.55
N MET A 174 5.11 -2.59 5.40
CA MET A 174 6.02 -3.70 5.09
C MET A 174 5.33 -5.07 5.03
N ARG A 175 4.07 -5.18 5.47
CA ARG A 175 3.34 -6.45 5.53
C ARG A 175 2.93 -7.04 4.17
N TYR A 176 2.85 -6.23 3.12
CA TYR A 176 2.36 -6.68 1.81
C TYR A 176 3.36 -7.56 1.05
N ASP A 177 4.63 -7.52 1.43
CA ASP A 177 5.69 -8.38 0.90
C ASP A 177 6.74 -8.68 1.99
N ARG A 178 6.29 -9.31 3.08
CA ARG A 178 7.11 -9.57 4.27
C ARG A 178 8.42 -10.26 3.95
N GLU A 179 8.45 -11.13 2.95
CA GLU A 179 9.64 -11.87 2.60
C GLU A 179 10.71 -10.97 1.97
N SER A 180 10.35 -10.16 0.98
CA SER A 180 11.28 -9.23 0.34
C SER A 180 11.79 -8.18 1.33
N TRP A 181 10.88 -7.65 2.16
CA TRP A 181 11.22 -6.72 3.24
C TRP A 181 12.19 -7.32 4.26
N ALA A 182 11.93 -8.55 4.72
CA ALA A 182 12.82 -9.26 5.65
C ALA A 182 14.23 -9.47 5.08
N LYS A 183 14.35 -9.83 3.79
CA LYS A 183 15.66 -10.00 3.13
C LYS A 183 16.46 -8.70 3.15
N LEU A 184 15.83 -7.56 2.84
CA LEU A 184 16.48 -6.26 2.88
C LEU A 184 16.85 -5.85 4.31
N LEU A 185 15.95 -6.05 5.26
CA LEU A 185 16.17 -5.74 6.67
C LEU A 185 17.39 -6.50 7.23
N VAL A 186 17.50 -7.80 6.98
CA VAL A 186 18.67 -8.61 7.37
C VAL A 186 19.95 -8.13 6.69
N ALA A 187 19.87 -7.75 5.41
CA ALA A 187 21.03 -7.29 4.66
C ALA A 187 21.50 -5.88 5.06
N LYS A 188 20.59 -5.02 5.52
CA LYS A 188 20.81 -3.59 5.79
C LYS A 188 20.11 -3.13 7.08
N PRO A 189 20.34 -3.76 8.25
CA PRO A 189 19.57 -3.48 9.47
C PRO A 189 19.69 -2.01 9.92
N ARG A 190 20.86 -1.40 9.73
CA ARG A 190 21.09 0.03 10.05
C ARG A 190 20.27 1.00 9.20
N TRP A 191 19.78 0.60 8.03
CA TRP A 191 18.87 1.46 7.25
C TRP A 191 17.48 1.54 7.87
N PHE A 192 17.10 0.53 8.65
CA PHE A 192 15.80 0.47 9.30
C PHE A 192 15.87 0.87 10.77
N ALA A 193 17.05 1.16 11.32
CA ALA A 193 17.23 1.38 12.75
C ALA A 193 16.27 2.43 13.33
N PRO A 194 16.10 3.64 12.75
CA PRO A 194 15.10 4.59 13.23
C PRO A 194 13.67 4.04 13.20
N ILE A 195 13.29 3.43 12.08
CA ILE A 195 11.93 2.91 11.86
C ILE A 195 11.62 1.76 12.82
N LEU A 196 12.56 0.84 13.00
CA LEU A 196 12.39 -0.32 13.88
C LEU A 196 12.32 0.09 15.34
N CYS A 197 13.27 0.90 15.78
CA CYS A 197 13.42 1.19 17.20
C CYS A 197 12.41 2.23 17.72
N LEU A 198 11.85 3.08 16.84
CA LEU A 198 10.79 4.01 17.21
C LEU A 198 9.39 3.43 16.98
N GLY A 199 9.22 2.57 15.96
CA GLY A 199 7.91 2.03 15.58
C GLY A 199 7.54 0.70 16.23
N THR A 200 8.48 0.00 16.87
CA THR A 200 8.22 -1.32 17.49
C THR A 200 8.12 -1.18 18.99
N ARG A 201 7.03 -1.68 19.57
CA ARG A 201 6.92 -1.89 21.02
C ARG A 201 7.59 -3.21 21.40
N ASP A 202 8.43 -3.17 22.42
CA ASP A 202 9.01 -4.36 23.03
C ASP A 202 8.26 -4.71 24.31
N GLU A 203 7.80 -5.96 24.42
CA GLU A 203 7.12 -6.47 25.61
C GLU A 203 8.06 -6.54 26.83
N ASP A 204 9.37 -6.70 26.58
CA ASP A 204 10.41 -6.68 27.62
C ASP A 204 10.79 -5.25 28.03
N GLY A 205 10.14 -4.22 27.45
CA GLY A 205 10.33 -2.81 27.79
C GLY A 205 11.67 -2.22 27.32
N LYS A 206 12.34 -2.86 26.36
CA LYS A 206 13.55 -2.30 25.77
C LYS A 206 13.19 -1.16 24.83
N GLU A 207 13.78 -0.01 25.08
CA GLU A 207 13.57 1.20 24.30
C GLU A 207 14.92 1.89 24.05
N PRO A 208 15.06 2.68 22.98
CA PRO A 208 16.18 3.62 22.88
C PRO A 208 16.19 4.59 24.06
N ASP A 209 17.38 5.03 24.46
CA ASP A 209 17.46 6.18 25.35
C ASP A 209 16.89 7.44 24.66
N PRO A 210 16.46 8.46 25.43
CA PRO A 210 15.78 9.63 24.85
C PRO A 210 16.63 10.41 23.83
N GLU A 211 17.94 10.55 24.05
CA GLU A 211 18.81 11.28 23.12
C GLU A 211 18.96 10.51 21.80
N GLN A 212 19.09 9.19 21.90
CA GLN A 212 19.12 8.26 20.80
C GLN A 212 17.79 8.26 20.01
N ALA A 213 16.65 8.33 20.71
CA ALA A 213 15.32 8.40 20.11
C ALA A 213 15.13 9.72 19.32
N VAL A 214 15.52 10.86 19.89
CA VAL A 214 15.47 12.17 19.21
C VAL A 214 16.42 12.21 18.01
N ARG A 215 17.60 11.62 18.12
CA ARG A 215 18.50 11.50 16.95
C ARG A 215 17.83 10.69 15.84
N TRP A 216 17.26 9.54 16.18
CA TRP A 216 16.61 8.68 15.20
C TRP A 216 15.35 9.31 14.60
N SER A 217 14.55 10.07 15.36
CA SER A 217 13.35 10.73 14.81
C SER A 217 13.70 11.70 13.67
N ARG A 218 14.87 12.33 13.74
CA ARG A 218 15.42 13.19 12.67
C ARG A 218 15.99 12.43 11.48
N GLU A 219 16.27 11.14 11.64
CA GLU A 219 16.84 10.26 10.61
C GLU A 219 15.79 9.41 9.87
N VAL A 220 14.54 9.41 10.32
CA VAL A 220 13.45 8.60 9.75
C VAL A 220 13.26 8.85 8.25
N GLY A 221 13.11 10.11 7.82
CA GLY A 221 12.93 10.46 6.41
C GLY A 221 14.08 9.97 5.52
N ARG A 222 15.33 10.25 5.92
CA ARG A 222 16.54 9.76 5.23
C ARG A 222 16.60 8.22 5.19
N SER A 223 16.10 7.54 6.20
CA SER A 223 16.07 6.08 6.27
C SER A 223 15.07 5.51 5.28
N ALA A 224 13.86 6.05 5.25
CA ALA A 224 12.83 5.68 4.28
C ALA A 224 13.25 5.98 2.82
N ALA A 225 13.91 7.10 2.57
CA ALA A 225 14.44 7.45 1.25
C ALA A 225 15.47 6.44 0.71
N LYS A 226 16.40 5.94 1.56
CA LYS A 226 17.36 4.88 1.17
C LYS A 226 16.67 3.60 0.75
N VAL A 227 15.65 3.21 1.52
CA VAL A 227 14.84 2.02 1.27
C VAL A 227 14.03 2.19 -0.02
N HIS A 228 13.41 3.34 -0.23
CA HIS A 228 12.70 3.67 -1.46
C HIS A 228 13.60 3.52 -2.69
N ALA A 229 14.78 4.16 -2.66
CA ALA A 229 15.74 4.12 -3.76
C ALA A 229 16.15 2.69 -4.12
N TYR A 230 16.40 1.85 -3.11
CA TYR A 230 16.77 0.44 -3.29
C TYR A 230 15.69 -0.37 -4.04
N TRP A 231 14.42 -0.18 -3.69
CA TRP A 231 13.32 -0.89 -4.33
C TRP A 231 12.93 -0.29 -5.67
N LEU A 232 12.98 1.04 -5.81
CA LEU A 232 12.72 1.72 -7.07
C LEU A 232 13.70 1.27 -8.17
N GLU A 233 15.00 1.18 -7.85
CA GLU A 233 16.01 0.65 -8.76
C GLU A 233 15.66 -0.77 -9.23
N ARG A 234 15.24 -1.64 -8.32
CA ARG A 234 14.85 -3.02 -8.64
C ARG A 234 13.59 -3.11 -9.47
N ARG A 235 12.58 -2.28 -9.20
CA ARG A 235 11.36 -2.19 -10.01
C ARG A 235 11.70 -1.71 -11.43
N ARG A 236 12.62 -0.75 -11.58
CA ARG A 236 13.09 -0.25 -12.88
C ARG A 236 13.94 -1.27 -13.64
N ALA A 237 14.70 -2.10 -12.93
CA ALA A 237 15.55 -3.14 -13.52
C ALA A 237 14.79 -4.41 -13.95
N GLN A 238 13.54 -4.60 -13.48
CA GLN A 238 12.72 -5.72 -13.93
C GLN A 238 12.28 -5.50 -15.39
N PRO A 239 12.40 -6.53 -16.26
CA PRO A 239 11.91 -6.43 -17.62
C PRO A 239 10.42 -6.11 -17.62
N ALA A 240 9.99 -5.13 -18.42
CA ALA A 240 8.58 -4.81 -18.60
C ALA A 240 7.82 -6.08 -19.02
N GLY A 241 7.01 -6.63 -18.10
CA GLY A 241 6.24 -7.86 -18.32
C GLY A 241 6.51 -9.01 -17.35
N PHE A 242 7.51 -8.92 -16.46
CA PHE A 242 7.73 -9.92 -15.41
C PHE A 242 7.05 -9.50 -14.10
N THR A 243 5.83 -9.99 -13.85
CA THR A 243 5.21 -9.96 -12.50
C THR A 243 5.43 -11.33 -11.85
N PRO A 244 6.31 -11.46 -10.83
CA PRO A 244 6.62 -12.77 -10.25
C PRO A 244 5.43 -13.42 -9.52
N ASP A 245 4.38 -12.66 -9.22
CA ASP A 245 3.36 -13.07 -8.24
C ASP A 245 1.91 -12.81 -8.69
N ARG A 246 1.64 -12.91 -10.00
CA ARG A 246 0.27 -13.04 -10.48
C ARG A 246 -0.14 -14.50 -10.34
N PHE A 247 -0.63 -14.91 -9.17
CA PHE A 247 -1.40 -16.15 -9.07
C PHE A 247 -2.61 -16.04 -10.01
N PRO A 248 -2.72 -16.86 -11.06
CA PRO A 248 -3.97 -17.04 -11.76
C PRO A 248 -4.80 -17.97 -10.88
N ALA A 249 -5.87 -17.45 -10.29
CA ALA A 249 -6.94 -18.30 -9.80
C ALA A 249 -7.50 -19.10 -11.00
N GLY A 250 -7.10 -20.36 -11.11
CA GLY A 250 -7.74 -21.37 -11.95
C GLY A 250 -7.52 -21.28 -13.46
N SER A 251 -6.55 -22.03 -13.98
CA SER A 251 -6.76 -23.01 -15.05
C SER A 251 -5.42 -23.64 -15.43
N GLY A 252 -5.40 -24.96 -15.58
CA GLY A 252 -4.21 -25.74 -15.92
C GLY A 252 -3.56 -25.36 -17.26
N PRO A 253 -2.49 -26.06 -17.66
CA PRO A 253 -1.70 -25.70 -18.83
C PRO A 253 -2.57 -25.75 -20.09
N ARG A 254 -2.98 -24.58 -20.60
CA ARG A 254 -3.58 -24.47 -21.92
C ARG A 254 -2.46 -24.24 -22.92
N GLU A 255 -2.22 -25.27 -23.73
CA GLU A 255 -1.40 -25.22 -24.92
C GLU A 255 -1.71 -23.98 -25.77
N ALA A 256 -0.65 -23.30 -26.19
CA ALA A 256 -0.74 -22.17 -27.10
C ALA A 256 -1.28 -22.61 -28.46
N ARG A 257 -2.54 -22.29 -28.79
CA ARG A 257 -3.02 -22.23 -30.18
C ARG A 257 -4.08 -21.14 -30.37
N SER A 258 -3.67 -20.04 -30.98
CA SER A 258 -3.94 -19.79 -32.41
C SER A 258 -3.80 -18.30 -32.72
N SER A 259 -2.96 -18.02 -33.71
CA SER A 259 -2.85 -16.76 -34.42
C SER A 259 -4.23 -16.20 -34.74
N ARG A 260 -4.53 -14.97 -34.30
CA ARG A 260 -5.71 -14.23 -34.72
C ARG A 260 -5.70 -14.15 -36.25
N VAL A 261 -6.57 -14.92 -36.91
CA VAL A 261 -6.78 -14.87 -38.36
C VAL A 261 -7.16 -13.44 -38.74
N GLY A 262 -6.42 -12.85 -39.68
CA GLY A 262 -6.65 -11.50 -40.15
C GLY A 262 -7.98 -11.39 -40.88
N ARG A 263 -8.66 -10.24 -40.74
CA ARG A 263 -10.01 -10.00 -41.27
C ARG A 263 -10.11 -10.21 -42.80
N ASN A 264 -9.01 -10.11 -43.55
CA ASN A 264 -8.94 -10.32 -45.00
C ASN A 264 -8.35 -11.67 -45.43
N ASP A 265 -7.86 -12.49 -44.49
CA ASP A 265 -7.21 -13.77 -44.78
C ASP A 265 -8.23 -14.84 -45.22
N PRO A 266 -7.79 -15.91 -45.90
CA PRO A 266 -8.65 -17.06 -46.18
C PRO A 266 -9.31 -17.60 -44.92
N CYS A 267 -10.62 -17.84 -44.97
CA CYS A 267 -11.40 -18.26 -43.82
C CYS A 267 -11.05 -19.71 -43.44
N PRO A 268 -10.73 -20.01 -42.17
CA PRO A 268 -10.28 -21.34 -41.75
C PRO A 268 -11.38 -22.41 -41.80
N CYS A 269 -12.63 -22.05 -42.08
CA CYS A 269 -13.74 -23.01 -42.26
C CYS A 269 -13.71 -23.74 -43.62
N GLY A 270 -12.70 -23.51 -44.46
CA GLY A 270 -12.56 -24.19 -45.76
C GLY A 270 -13.48 -23.67 -46.86
N SER A 271 -14.17 -22.55 -46.65
CA SER A 271 -15.13 -22.01 -47.64
C SER A 271 -14.48 -21.36 -48.88
N GLY A 272 -13.16 -21.18 -48.89
CA GLY A 272 -12.44 -20.45 -49.94
C GLY A 272 -12.66 -18.92 -49.94
N LYS A 273 -13.46 -18.38 -49.01
CA LYS A 273 -13.77 -16.93 -48.90
C LYS A 273 -12.86 -16.24 -47.88
N LYS A 274 -12.71 -14.91 -47.97
CA LYS A 274 -12.03 -14.09 -46.94
C LYS A 274 -12.81 -14.09 -45.62
N PHE A 275 -12.13 -14.10 -44.47
CA PHE A 275 -12.72 -14.24 -43.14
C PHE A 275 -13.90 -13.28 -42.88
N LYS A 276 -13.76 -11.98 -43.18
CA LYS A 276 -14.83 -10.97 -43.03
C LYS A 276 -16.09 -11.19 -43.86
N ARG A 277 -16.03 -12.05 -44.88
CA ARG A 277 -17.17 -12.38 -45.76
C ARG A 277 -17.69 -13.81 -45.52
N CYS A 278 -17.21 -14.47 -44.48
CA CYS A 278 -17.63 -15.81 -44.08
C CYS A 278 -17.88 -15.84 -42.58
N CYS A 279 -17.05 -16.53 -41.79
CA CYS A 279 -17.24 -16.66 -40.33
C CYS A 279 -17.15 -15.33 -39.58
N GLY A 280 -16.50 -14.31 -40.15
CA GLY A 280 -16.41 -12.96 -39.59
C GLY A 280 -17.42 -11.96 -40.19
N ALA A 281 -18.40 -12.42 -40.97
CA ALA A 281 -19.50 -11.57 -41.43
C ALA A 281 -20.59 -11.54 -40.36
N SER A 282 -20.81 -10.38 -39.73
CA SER A 282 -22.04 -10.12 -39.00
C SER A 282 -23.20 -10.20 -40.00
N LYS A 283 -24.10 -11.16 -39.84
CA LYS A 283 -25.36 -11.18 -40.62
C LYS A 283 -26.15 -9.90 -40.30
N PRO A 284 -26.78 -9.24 -41.28
CA PRO A 284 -27.76 -8.22 -40.97
C PRO A 284 -29.08 -8.87 -40.53
N ALA A 285 -29.61 -8.31 -39.43
CA ALA A 285 -30.83 -8.61 -38.67
C ALA A 285 -30.86 -9.98 -37.96
#